data_AF-A0A6M3J165-F1
#
_entry.id   AF-A0A6M3J165-F1
#
_cell.length_a   1.000
_cell.length_b   1.000
_cell.length_c   1.000
_cell.angle_alpha   90.00
_cell.angle_beta   90.00
_cell.angle_gamma   90.00
#
_symmetry.space_group_name_H-M   'P 1'
#
loop_
_entity.id
_entity.type
_entity.pdbx_description
1 polymer ?
#
loop_
_entity_poly.entity_id
_entity_poly.type
_entity_poly.pdbx_seq_one_letter_code
_entity_poly.pdbx_strand_id
1 'polypeptide(L)'
;MFETADYDSKLWMGIKGVLETKGYCIKDLKVRRREGHFSFPLSGPWVFIRGIDHRQCGKWALYHQFFDFVPGHCWNKCWKVVIRVKTLADLHSLYSIAVALNFPGKVGINKRSYVKGPYLGFFYSESEGEALLQKEALAQNLDAMNVEYDITHKQMCTEFTASKAVPNPELEHKCDHIFAPIEDENISAAWLKSAVMWEWNNFANAIGDPTAFDRTVKSEPKES
;
A
#
# COMPACT_ATOMS: atom_id res chain seq x y z
N MET A 1 12.89 11.37 32.56
CA MET A 1 12.76 12.49 31.62
C MET A 1 13.91 12.36 30.66
N PHE A 2 13.66 11.92 29.42
CA PHE A 2 14.71 11.89 28.40
C PHE A 2 14.85 13.33 27.90
N GLU A 3 15.98 13.98 28.18
CA GLU A 3 16.29 15.27 27.59
C GLU A 3 16.45 15.09 26.08
N THR A 4 15.44 15.51 25.33
CA THR A 4 15.40 15.54 23.86
C THR A 4 16.37 16.56 23.25
N ALA A 5 17.38 17.00 24.00
CA ALA A 5 18.18 18.18 23.70
C ALA A 5 19.38 17.92 22.78
N ASP A 6 19.75 16.66 22.55
CA ASP A 6 21.01 16.33 21.84
C ASP A 6 20.83 15.61 20.50
N TYR A 7 19.62 15.58 19.96
CA TYR A 7 19.48 15.32 18.54
C TYR A 7 19.83 16.59 17.78
N ASP A 8 20.94 16.53 17.03
CA ASP A 8 21.49 17.63 16.23
C ASP A 8 20.36 18.42 15.57
N SER A 9 20.16 19.66 16.04
CA SER A 9 19.17 20.60 15.52
C SER A 9 19.21 20.70 14.00
N LYS A 10 20.38 20.43 13.38
CA LYS A 10 20.57 20.37 11.93
C LYS A 10 19.88 19.18 11.27
N LEU A 11 19.91 17.99 11.87
CA LEU A 11 19.20 16.82 11.36
C LEU A 11 17.69 17.07 11.37
N TRP A 12 17.18 17.64 12.46
CA TRP A 12 15.77 18.01 12.58
C TRP A 12 15.34 19.10 11.60
N MET A 13 16.15 20.14 11.43
CA MET A 13 15.89 21.19 10.46
C MET A 13 15.90 20.66 9.02
N GLY A 14 16.82 19.74 8.70
CA GLY A 14 16.88 19.09 7.39
C GLY A 14 15.67 18.18 7.11
N ILE A 15 15.26 17.37 8.09
CA ILE A 15 14.12 16.45 7.95
C ILE A 15 12.80 17.23 7.93
N LYS A 16 12.65 18.30 8.72
CA LYS A 16 11.42 19.11 8.79
C LYS A 16 10.99 19.64 7.42
N GLY A 17 11.91 20.21 6.63
CA GLY A 17 11.57 20.71 5.28
C GLY A 17 11.11 19.61 4.33
N VAL A 18 11.71 18.41 4.41
CA VAL A 18 11.31 17.26 3.59
C VAL A 18 9.97 16.67 4.07
N LEU A 19 9.73 16.63 5.39
CA LEU A 19 8.46 16.20 5.94
C LEU A 19 7.33 17.14 5.51
N GLU A 20 7.54 18.45 5.61
CA GLU A 20 6.55 19.47 5.22
C GLU A 20 6.21 19.42 3.74
N THR A 21 7.21 19.27 2.86
CA THR A 21 6.97 19.11 1.41
C THR A 21 6.25 17.82 1.05
N LYS A 22 6.32 16.80 1.91
CA LYS A 22 5.60 15.51 1.73
C LYS A 22 4.24 15.46 2.44
N GLY A 23 3.74 16.61 2.92
CA GLY A 23 2.44 16.71 3.55
C GLY A 23 2.42 16.26 5.01
N TYR A 24 3.57 16.21 5.67
CA TYR A 24 3.69 15.97 7.11
C TYR A 24 3.86 17.29 7.87
N CYS A 25 3.54 17.30 9.15
CA CYS A 25 3.82 18.38 10.07
C CYS A 25 4.37 17.81 11.38
N ILE A 26 5.14 18.61 12.11
CA ILE A 26 5.60 18.24 13.45
C ILE A 26 4.67 18.93 14.44
N LYS A 27 3.93 18.16 15.23
CA LYS A 27 3.04 18.64 16.30
C LYS A 27 3.37 17.88 17.59
N ASP A 28 3.66 18.61 18.66
CA ASP A 28 4.04 18.05 19.97
C ASP A 28 5.26 17.10 19.88
N LEU A 29 6.29 17.51 19.12
CA LEU A 29 7.48 16.72 18.79
C LEU A 29 7.21 15.42 18.02
N LYS A 30 5.97 15.21 17.56
CA LYS A 30 5.58 14.06 16.74
C LYS A 30 5.36 14.46 15.30
N VAL A 31 5.89 13.66 14.39
CA VAL A 31 5.57 13.78 12.96
C VAL A 31 4.17 13.22 12.73
N ARG A 32 3.27 14.05 12.20
CA ARG A 32 1.90 13.72 11.81
C ARG A 32 1.67 14.06 10.35
N ARG A 33 0.66 13.45 9.72
CA ARG A 33 0.21 13.87 8.40
C ARG A 33 -0.68 15.12 8.53
N ARG A 34 -0.57 16.09 7.62
CA ARG A 34 -1.45 17.27 7.60
C ARG A 34 -2.87 16.84 7.25
N GLU A 35 -3.84 17.31 8.02
CA GLU A 35 -5.27 17.17 7.70
C GLU A 35 -5.56 17.75 6.30
N GLY A 36 -6.43 17.07 5.54
CA GLY A 36 -6.77 17.46 4.17
C GLY A 36 -5.68 17.19 3.12
N HIS A 37 -4.47 16.80 3.51
CA HIS A 37 -3.46 16.33 2.58
C HIS A 37 -3.72 14.86 2.24
N PHE A 38 -4.65 14.66 1.30
CA PHE A 38 -4.78 13.39 0.58
C PHE A 38 -3.48 13.15 -0.21
N SER A 39 -2.46 12.55 0.42
CA SER A 39 -1.48 11.81 -0.34
C SER A 39 -2.26 10.68 -1.00
N PHE A 40 -2.57 10.85 -2.29
CA PHE A 40 -2.79 9.71 -3.16
C PHE A 40 -1.67 8.71 -2.85
N PRO A 41 -1.98 7.44 -2.50
CA PRO A 41 -0.98 6.47 -2.10
C PRO A 41 0.06 6.42 -3.21
N LEU A 42 1.28 6.85 -2.88
CA LEU A 42 2.23 7.41 -3.84
C LEU A 42 2.32 6.55 -5.10
N SER A 43 1.80 7.14 -6.17
CA SER A 43 1.74 6.68 -7.56
C SER A 43 0.48 5.98 -8.10
N GLY A 44 -0.66 5.93 -7.41
CA GLY A 44 -1.88 5.57 -8.14
C GLY A 44 -3.20 5.47 -7.37
N PRO A 45 -4.32 5.29 -8.11
CA PRO A 45 -5.64 5.07 -7.54
C PRO A 45 -5.72 3.64 -6.96
N TRP A 46 -5.75 3.55 -5.63
CA TRP A 46 -5.83 2.28 -4.89
C TRP A 46 -7.13 2.22 -4.09
N VAL A 47 -7.81 1.08 -4.15
CA VAL A 47 -8.88 0.73 -3.21
C VAL A 47 -8.31 -0.20 -2.15
N PHE A 48 -8.42 0.20 -0.89
CA PHE A 48 -8.05 -0.64 0.24
C PHE A 48 -9.21 -1.58 0.58
N ILE A 49 -8.89 -2.87 0.71
CA ILE A 49 -9.85 -3.93 1.03
C ILE A 49 -10.05 -3.98 2.54
N ARG A 50 -8.95 -4.23 3.25
CA ARG A 50 -8.86 -4.29 4.70
C ARG A 50 -7.41 -4.03 5.13
N GLY A 51 -7.24 -3.34 6.25
CA GLY A 51 -5.93 -3.14 6.88
C GLY A 51 -5.47 -4.29 7.76
N ILE A 52 -4.23 -4.15 8.26
CA ILE A 52 -3.71 -4.98 9.35
C ILE A 52 -3.29 -4.00 10.44
N ASP A 53 -3.93 -4.08 11.61
CA ASP A 53 -3.88 -3.05 12.66
C ASP A 53 -2.45 -2.68 13.11
N HIS A 54 -1.55 -3.65 13.14
CA HIS A 54 -0.17 -3.42 13.57
C HIS A 54 0.79 -3.07 12.43
N ARG A 55 0.33 -2.99 11.18
CA ARG A 55 1.16 -2.56 10.06
C ARG A 55 1.19 -1.05 9.95
N GLN A 56 2.40 -0.51 9.92
CA GLN A 56 2.61 0.94 9.85
C GLN A 56 3.42 1.27 8.61
N CYS A 57 2.96 0.80 7.44
CA CYS A 57 3.70 0.87 6.18
C CYS A 57 4.08 2.31 5.80
N GLY A 58 3.18 3.28 5.99
CA GLY A 58 3.50 4.70 5.80
C GLY A 58 4.68 5.14 6.68
N LYS A 59 4.65 4.79 7.97
CA LYS A 59 5.69 5.13 8.94
C LYS A 59 7.03 4.48 8.59
N TRP A 60 6.99 3.19 8.30
CA TRP A 60 8.16 2.38 7.93
C TRP A 60 8.81 2.82 6.61
N ALA A 61 8.03 3.32 5.67
CA ALA A 61 8.58 3.93 4.46
C ALA A 61 9.40 5.19 4.78
N LEU A 62 9.00 6.00 5.77
CA LEU A 62 9.79 7.13 6.24
C LEU A 62 11.10 6.66 6.90
N TYR A 63 11.05 5.58 7.68
CA TYR A 63 12.24 5.03 8.35
C TYR A 63 13.32 4.68 7.32
N HIS A 64 12.92 3.92 6.31
CA HIS A 64 13.79 3.55 5.20
C HIS A 64 14.28 4.77 4.42
N GLN A 65 13.38 5.69 4.07
CA GLN A 65 13.73 6.84 3.23
C GLN A 65 14.71 7.82 3.89
N PHE A 66 14.62 8.02 5.21
CA PHE A 66 15.44 9.01 5.92
C PHE A 66 16.65 8.42 6.64
N PHE A 67 16.58 7.15 7.02
CA PHE A 67 17.55 6.52 7.90
C PHE A 67 18.13 5.21 7.34
N ASP A 68 17.74 4.81 6.13
CA ASP A 68 18.28 3.67 5.38
C ASP A 68 18.31 2.35 6.17
N PHE A 69 17.25 2.08 6.94
CA PHE A 69 17.05 0.79 7.62
C PHE A 69 15.65 0.23 7.36
N VAL A 70 15.51 -1.09 7.52
CA VAL A 70 14.22 -1.78 7.38
C VAL A 70 13.67 -2.14 8.76
N PRO A 71 12.42 -1.78 9.09
CA PRO A 71 11.85 -2.12 10.41
C PRO A 71 11.81 -3.62 10.64
N GLY A 72 12.09 -4.06 11.86
CA GLY A 72 12.18 -5.47 12.22
C GLY A 72 10.90 -6.23 11.94
N HIS A 73 9.74 -5.59 12.10
CA HIS A 73 8.47 -6.20 11.70
C HIS A 73 8.40 -6.44 10.19
N CYS A 74 8.80 -5.46 9.37
CA CYS A 74 8.78 -5.63 7.92
C CYS A 74 9.75 -6.73 7.48
N TRP A 75 10.95 -6.75 8.07
CA TRP A 75 11.95 -7.77 7.81
C TRP A 75 11.48 -9.18 8.15
N ASN A 76 10.88 -9.38 9.32
CA ASN A 76 10.60 -10.73 9.83
C ASN A 76 9.20 -11.26 9.48
N LYS A 77 8.20 -10.38 9.33
CA LYS A 77 6.77 -10.76 9.29
C LYS A 77 6.01 -10.24 8.08
N CYS A 78 6.53 -9.24 7.36
CA CYS A 78 5.79 -8.67 6.24
C CYS A 78 5.93 -9.52 4.99
N TRP A 79 4.98 -10.43 4.77
CA TRP A 79 4.79 -11.10 3.49
C TRP A 79 3.67 -10.42 2.70
N LYS A 80 3.72 -10.57 1.38
CA LYS A 80 2.61 -10.21 0.51
C LYS A 80 2.51 -11.07 -0.74
N VAL A 81 1.28 -11.29 -1.18
CA VAL A 81 0.95 -11.77 -2.52
C VAL A 81 0.80 -10.57 -3.45
N VAL A 82 1.42 -10.65 -4.62
CA VAL A 82 1.33 -9.67 -5.69
C VAL A 82 0.64 -10.32 -6.87
N ILE A 83 -0.50 -9.76 -7.28
CA ILE A 83 -1.24 -10.20 -8.46
C ILE A 83 -1.18 -9.09 -9.49
N ARG A 84 -0.90 -9.44 -10.73
CA ARG A 84 -0.99 -8.53 -11.88
C ARG A 84 -2.00 -9.09 -12.85
N VAL A 85 -2.88 -8.23 -13.33
CA VAL A 85 -3.90 -8.57 -14.31
C VAL A 85 -3.72 -7.69 -15.55
N LYS A 86 -4.35 -8.05 -16.67
CA LYS A 86 -4.08 -7.40 -17.96
C LYS A 86 -5.01 -6.24 -18.27
N THR A 87 -6.27 -6.34 -17.84
CA THR A 87 -7.31 -5.37 -18.22
C THR A 87 -7.98 -4.74 -17.00
N LEU A 88 -8.70 -3.63 -17.23
CA LEU A 88 -9.55 -3.02 -16.22
C LEU A 88 -10.65 -4.00 -15.75
N ALA A 89 -11.27 -4.76 -16.66
CA ALA A 89 -12.26 -5.77 -16.28
C ALA A 89 -11.68 -6.81 -15.32
N ASP A 90 -10.47 -7.30 -15.59
CA ASP A 90 -9.78 -8.24 -14.69
C ASP A 90 -9.45 -7.61 -13.33
N LEU A 91 -9.14 -6.30 -13.29
CA LEU A 91 -8.92 -5.57 -12.04
C LEU A 91 -10.19 -5.51 -11.19
N HIS A 92 -11.35 -5.32 -11.82
CA HIS A 92 -12.64 -5.38 -11.13
C HIS A 92 -12.96 -6.79 -10.63
N SER A 93 -12.65 -7.84 -11.39
CA SER A 93 -12.76 -9.23 -10.93
C SER A 93 -11.87 -9.49 -9.72
N LEU A 94 -10.60 -9.05 -9.77
CA LEU A 94 -9.66 -9.17 -8.66
C LEU A 94 -10.15 -8.42 -7.41
N TYR A 95 -10.68 -7.21 -7.57
CA TYR A 95 -11.28 -6.45 -6.47
C TYR A 95 -12.45 -7.22 -5.84
N SER A 96 -13.36 -7.75 -6.65
CA SER A 96 -14.53 -8.49 -6.17
C SER A 96 -14.14 -9.74 -5.38
N ILE A 97 -13.18 -10.52 -5.90
CA ILE A 97 -12.61 -11.68 -5.21
C ILE A 97 -11.97 -11.26 -3.88
N ALA A 98 -11.16 -10.20 -3.90
CA ALA A 98 -10.47 -9.71 -2.71
C ALA A 98 -11.44 -9.29 -1.59
N VAL A 99 -12.52 -8.59 -1.93
CA VAL A 99 -13.59 -8.22 -0.99
C VAL A 99 -14.27 -9.48 -0.44
N ALA A 100 -14.63 -10.43 -1.31
CA ALA A 100 -15.30 -11.67 -0.90
C ALA A 100 -14.45 -12.52 0.06
N LEU A 101 -13.14 -12.61 -0.19
CA LEU A 101 -12.19 -13.33 0.66
C LEU A 101 -11.78 -12.53 1.91
N ASN A 102 -12.14 -11.24 1.98
CA ASN A 102 -11.77 -10.32 3.06
C ASN A 102 -10.26 -10.33 3.39
N PHE A 103 -9.42 -10.48 2.36
CA PHE A 103 -7.98 -10.50 2.53
C PHE A 103 -7.44 -9.08 2.74
N PRO A 104 -6.54 -8.89 3.71
CA PRO A 104 -5.99 -7.57 3.97
C PRO A 104 -5.10 -7.17 2.81
N GLY A 105 -5.28 -5.97 2.27
CA GLY A 105 -4.69 -5.64 1.00
C GLY A 105 -5.30 -4.44 0.32
N LYS A 106 -4.84 -4.22 -0.90
CA LYS A 106 -5.31 -3.18 -1.80
C LYS A 106 -5.20 -3.62 -3.25
N VAL A 107 -6.13 -3.14 -4.05
CA VAL A 107 -6.19 -3.38 -5.50
C VAL A 107 -6.21 -2.02 -6.19
N GLY A 108 -5.58 -1.91 -7.35
CA GLY A 108 -5.60 -0.66 -8.09
C GLY A 108 -4.54 -0.54 -9.16
N ILE A 109 -4.20 0.71 -9.45
CA ILE A 109 -3.30 1.06 -10.55
C ILE A 109 -1.96 1.52 -10.01
N ASN A 110 -0.89 1.02 -10.60
CA ASN A 110 0.47 1.46 -10.33
C ASN A 110 1.00 2.21 -11.56
N LYS A 111 1.13 3.54 -11.45
CA LYS A 111 1.59 4.39 -12.55
C LYS A 111 3.13 4.44 -12.69
N ARG A 112 3.88 3.64 -11.93
CA ARG A 112 5.35 3.65 -11.97
C ARG A 112 5.86 2.94 -13.22
N SER A 113 6.72 3.61 -13.97
CA SER A 113 7.26 3.11 -15.25
C SER A 113 8.05 1.80 -15.15
N TYR A 114 8.65 1.52 -13.98
CA TYR A 114 9.42 0.30 -13.75
C TYR A 114 8.57 -0.91 -13.33
N VAL A 115 7.25 -0.76 -13.22
CA VAL A 115 6.34 -1.83 -12.80
C VAL A 115 5.71 -2.48 -14.03
N LYS A 116 5.80 -3.81 -14.12
CA LYS A 116 5.23 -4.59 -15.24
C LYS A 116 3.69 -4.56 -15.21
N GLY A 117 3.09 -3.77 -16.09
CA GLY A 117 1.64 -3.66 -16.19
C GLY A 117 1.04 -2.74 -15.10
N PRO A 118 -0.03 -1.99 -15.44
CA PRO A 118 -0.57 -0.99 -14.55
C PRO A 118 -1.54 -1.54 -13.51
N TYR A 119 -2.16 -2.70 -13.74
CA TYR A 119 -3.22 -3.24 -12.88
C TYR A 119 -2.69 -4.31 -11.93
N LEU A 120 -2.89 -4.11 -10.62
CA LEU A 120 -2.38 -5.06 -9.64
C LEU A 120 -3.11 -5.04 -8.30
N GLY A 121 -2.95 -6.15 -7.57
CA GLY A 121 -3.33 -6.33 -6.18
C GLY A 121 -2.12 -6.63 -5.29
N PHE A 122 -2.15 -6.11 -4.07
CA PHE A 122 -1.23 -6.44 -3.00
C PHE A 122 -2.03 -6.96 -1.80
N PHE A 123 -1.79 -8.20 -1.41
CA PHE A 123 -2.44 -8.84 -0.26
C PHE A 123 -1.39 -9.18 0.78
N TYR A 124 -1.60 -8.77 2.02
CA TYR A 124 -0.60 -8.80 3.08
C TYR A 124 -0.81 -10.01 3.99
N SER A 125 0.28 -10.58 4.50
CA SER A 125 0.25 -11.74 5.39
C SER A 125 1.38 -11.67 6.41
N GLU A 126 1.18 -12.20 7.61
CA GLU A 126 2.15 -12.12 8.72
C GLU A 126 3.20 -13.25 8.68
N SER A 127 3.01 -14.21 7.79
CA SER A 127 3.94 -15.30 7.54
C SER A 127 3.94 -15.72 6.07
N GLU A 128 4.98 -16.44 5.67
CA GLU A 128 5.07 -17.03 4.33
C GLU A 128 3.96 -18.05 4.09
N GLY A 129 3.66 -18.90 5.10
CA GLY A 129 2.60 -19.89 5.02
C GLY A 129 1.22 -19.26 4.79
N GLU A 130 0.90 -18.18 5.50
CA GLU A 130 -0.32 -17.41 5.24
C GLU A 130 -0.35 -16.82 3.82
N ALA A 131 0.79 -16.30 3.33
CA ALA A 131 0.88 -15.75 1.98
C ALA A 131 0.66 -16.84 0.91
N LEU A 132 1.15 -18.06 1.14
CA LEU A 132 0.92 -19.20 0.24
C LEU A 132 -0.55 -19.61 0.21
N LEU A 133 -1.22 -19.66 1.36
CA LEU A 133 -2.66 -19.96 1.45
C LEU A 133 -3.50 -18.87 0.75
N GLN A 134 -3.18 -17.59 0.97
CA GLN A 134 -3.84 -16.50 0.25
C GLN A 134 -3.60 -16.60 -1.26
N LYS A 135 -2.38 -16.93 -1.68
CA LYS A 135 -1.99 -17.09 -3.08
C LYS A 135 -2.83 -18.17 -3.75
N GLU A 136 -2.97 -19.33 -3.12
CA GLU A 136 -3.76 -20.45 -3.63
C GLU A 136 -5.25 -20.10 -3.74
N ALA A 137 -5.83 -19.51 -2.70
CA ALA A 137 -7.23 -19.10 -2.71
C ALA A 137 -7.53 -18.04 -3.80
N LEU A 138 -6.63 -17.07 -3.99
CA LEU A 138 -6.76 -16.06 -5.04
C LEU A 138 -6.65 -16.69 -6.43
N ALA A 139 -5.66 -17.57 -6.66
CA ALA A 139 -5.48 -18.27 -7.93
C ALA A 139 -6.71 -19.10 -8.31
N GLN A 140 -7.24 -19.90 -7.37
CA GLN A 140 -8.42 -20.73 -7.59
C GLN A 140 -9.64 -19.90 -8.04
N ASN A 141 -9.88 -18.75 -7.40
CA ASN A 141 -11.01 -17.88 -7.75
C ASN A 141 -10.79 -17.16 -9.10
N LEU A 142 -9.56 -16.75 -9.42
CA LEU A 142 -9.24 -16.13 -10.70
C LEU A 142 -9.36 -17.12 -11.86
N ASP A 143 -8.90 -18.36 -11.66
CA ASP A 143 -9.05 -19.45 -12.63
C ASP A 143 -10.52 -19.76 -12.90
N ALA A 144 -11.35 -19.82 -11.86
CA ALA A 144 -12.80 -20.03 -11.99
C ALA A 144 -13.50 -18.91 -12.78
N MET A 145 -12.93 -17.70 -12.79
CA MET A 145 -13.43 -16.55 -13.55
C MET A 145 -12.77 -16.41 -14.93
N ASN A 146 -11.87 -17.32 -15.32
CA ASN A 146 -11.06 -17.23 -16.54
C ASN A 146 -10.28 -15.92 -16.67
N VAL A 147 -9.82 -15.35 -15.54
CA VAL A 147 -9.01 -14.13 -15.54
C VAL A 147 -7.57 -14.50 -15.88
N GLU A 148 -6.92 -13.74 -16.76
CA GLU A 148 -5.49 -13.92 -17.02
C GLU A 148 -4.66 -13.11 -16.01
N TYR A 149 -3.74 -13.77 -15.31
CA TYR A 149 -2.95 -13.13 -14.26
C TYR A 149 -1.51 -13.64 -14.15
N ASP A 150 -0.67 -12.84 -13.50
CA ASP A 150 0.64 -13.23 -12.95
C ASP A 150 0.59 -13.09 -11.43
N ILE A 151 0.92 -14.17 -10.72
CA ILE A 151 0.83 -14.22 -9.25
C ILE A 151 2.16 -14.64 -8.62
N THR A 152 2.65 -13.79 -7.74
CA THR A 152 3.88 -14.04 -6.95
C THR A 152 3.61 -13.77 -5.48
N HIS A 153 4.45 -14.30 -4.61
CA HIS A 153 4.52 -13.83 -3.22
C HIS A 153 5.95 -13.42 -2.94
N LYS A 154 6.13 -12.50 -1.99
CA LYS A 154 7.45 -12.07 -1.56
C LYS A 154 7.43 -11.49 -0.15
N GLN A 155 8.60 -11.53 0.48
CA GLN A 155 8.87 -10.81 1.71
C GLN A 155 9.14 -9.33 1.41
N MET A 156 8.66 -8.44 2.28
CA MET A 156 8.87 -6.99 2.26
C MET A 156 8.38 -6.23 1.01
N CYS A 157 8.46 -4.90 1.10
CA CYS A 157 8.21 -4.01 -0.03
C CYS A 157 9.37 -4.03 -1.04
N THR A 158 9.07 -3.71 -2.30
CA THR A 158 10.08 -3.77 -3.39
C THR A 158 11.25 -2.84 -3.08
N GLU A 159 10.92 -1.68 -2.52
CA GLU A 159 11.81 -0.62 -2.10
C GLU A 159 12.84 -1.12 -1.08
N PHE A 160 12.41 -1.97 -0.15
CA PHE A 160 13.28 -2.53 0.89
C PHE A 160 14.15 -3.64 0.32
N THR A 161 13.57 -4.56 -0.47
CA THR A 161 14.32 -5.64 -1.12
C THR A 161 15.35 -5.14 -2.15
N ALA A 162 15.12 -3.98 -2.75
CA ALA A 162 16.06 -3.37 -3.70
C ALA A 162 17.21 -2.61 -3.00
N SER A 163 17.05 -2.29 -1.73
CA SER A 163 18.07 -1.62 -0.92
C SER A 163 18.99 -2.62 -0.23
N LYS A 164 20.17 -2.17 0.22
CA LYS A 164 21.05 -2.95 1.12
C LYS A 164 20.73 -2.71 2.60
N ALA A 165 19.62 -2.01 2.88
CA ALA A 165 19.21 -1.68 4.23
C ALA A 165 18.88 -2.95 5.01
N VAL A 166 19.32 -2.97 6.27
CA VAL A 166 19.11 -4.08 7.21
C VAL A 166 18.33 -3.58 8.43
N PRO A 167 17.81 -4.49 9.28
CA PRO A 167 17.20 -4.08 10.54
C PRO A 167 18.16 -3.35 11.46
N ASN A 168 17.67 -2.31 12.11
CA ASN A 168 18.38 -1.57 13.16
C ASN A 168 17.44 -1.33 14.35
N PRO A 169 17.39 -2.27 15.32
CA PRO A 169 16.45 -2.19 16.45
C PRO A 169 16.63 -0.95 17.32
N GLU A 170 17.87 -0.46 17.49
CA GLU A 170 18.14 0.74 18.29
C GLU A 170 17.54 1.98 17.61
N LEU A 171 17.75 2.12 16.30
CA LEU A 171 17.22 3.23 15.53
C LEU A 171 15.70 3.14 15.33
N GLU A 172 15.16 1.93 15.18
CA GLU A 172 13.72 1.67 15.15
C GLU A 172 13.06 2.16 16.45
N HIS A 173 13.60 1.76 17.61
CA HIS A 173 13.11 2.21 18.91
C HIS A 173 13.14 3.74 19.03
N LYS A 174 14.24 4.39 18.60
CA LYS A 174 14.35 5.86 18.57
C LYS A 174 13.31 6.50 17.67
N CYS A 175 13.10 5.96 16.47
CA CYS A 175 12.11 6.45 15.51
C CYS A 175 10.68 6.29 16.03
N ASP A 176 10.36 5.19 16.72
CA ASP A 176 9.02 4.96 17.28
C ASP A 176 8.59 6.00 18.32
N HIS A 177 9.54 6.63 19.02
CA HIS A 177 9.25 7.75 19.92
C HIS A 177 8.95 9.07 19.18
N ILE A 178 9.47 9.20 17.95
CA ILE A 178 9.42 10.42 17.14
C ILE A 178 8.23 10.42 16.18
N PHE A 179 8.04 9.32 15.46
CA PHE A 179 7.03 9.21 14.42
C PHE A 179 5.77 8.63 15.03
N ALA A 180 4.70 9.42 15.06
CA ALA A 180 3.40 8.88 15.43
C ALA A 180 2.99 7.80 14.42
N PRO A 181 2.18 6.81 14.83
CA PRO A 181 1.48 5.97 13.88
C PRO A 181 0.78 6.87 12.85
N ILE A 182 1.06 6.63 11.58
CA ILE A 182 0.23 7.18 10.52
C ILE A 182 -0.98 6.27 10.49
N GLU A 183 -2.12 6.80 10.89
CA GLU A 183 -3.41 6.14 10.68
C GLU A 183 -3.59 6.02 9.16
N ASP A 184 -3.08 4.92 8.61
CA ASP A 184 -3.48 4.48 7.29
C ASP A 184 -4.94 4.05 7.47
N GLU A 185 -5.89 4.95 7.15
CA GLU A 185 -7.33 4.66 7.23
C GLU A 185 -7.61 3.35 6.47
N ASN A 186 -7.82 2.29 7.24
CA ASN A 186 -7.75 0.90 6.78
C ASN A 186 -8.94 0.47 5.91
N ILE A 187 -9.91 1.37 5.70
CA ILE A 187 -11.12 1.16 4.93
C ILE A 187 -11.44 2.46 4.20
N SER A 188 -11.40 2.44 2.87
CA SER A 188 -11.84 3.58 2.08
C SER A 188 -13.36 3.74 2.22
N ALA A 189 -13.83 4.94 2.58
CA ALA A 189 -15.25 5.26 2.55
C ALA A 189 -15.85 4.97 1.16
N ALA A 190 -17.12 4.59 1.09
CA ALA A 190 -17.77 4.18 -0.17
C ALA A 190 -17.60 5.22 -1.29
N TRP A 191 -17.82 6.51 -0.99
CA TRP A 191 -17.63 7.60 -1.96
C TRP A 191 -16.18 7.70 -2.47
N LEU A 192 -15.20 7.42 -1.61
CA LEU A 192 -13.78 7.42 -1.98
C LEU A 192 -13.46 6.23 -2.89
N LYS A 193 -14.02 5.04 -2.60
CA LYS A 193 -13.91 3.88 -3.48
C LYS A 193 -14.47 4.21 -4.88
N SER A 194 -15.65 4.82 -4.96
CA SER A 194 -16.24 5.22 -6.23
C SER A 194 -15.37 6.23 -6.99
N ALA A 195 -14.81 7.23 -6.31
CA ALA A 195 -13.89 8.19 -6.93
C ALA A 195 -12.61 7.51 -7.48
N VAL A 196 -12.06 6.54 -6.73
CA VAL A 196 -10.89 5.76 -7.15
C VAL A 196 -11.21 4.87 -8.36
N MET A 197 -12.38 4.22 -8.38
CA MET A 197 -12.81 3.41 -9.51
C MET A 197 -13.10 4.26 -10.75
N TRP A 198 -13.61 5.49 -10.58
CA TRP A 198 -13.74 6.44 -11.68
C TRP A 198 -12.35 6.79 -12.27
N GLU A 199 -11.35 7.02 -11.42
CA GLU A 199 -9.96 7.19 -11.85
C GLU A 199 -9.40 5.95 -12.56
N TRP A 200 -9.84 4.73 -12.20
CA TRP A 200 -9.47 3.52 -12.94
C TRP A 200 -9.98 3.54 -14.37
N ASN A 201 -11.24 3.90 -14.56
CA ASN A 201 -11.86 4.02 -15.88
C ASN A 201 -11.16 5.08 -16.74
N ASN A 202 -10.88 6.26 -16.18
CA ASN A 202 -10.16 7.32 -16.88
C ASN A 202 -8.77 6.88 -17.31
N PHE A 203 -8.04 6.20 -16.42
CA PHE A 203 -6.71 5.69 -16.74
C PHE A 203 -6.77 4.61 -17.82
N ALA A 204 -7.67 3.64 -17.70
CA ALA A 204 -7.84 2.56 -18.67
C ALA A 204 -8.16 3.10 -20.07
N ASN A 205 -9.08 4.07 -20.15
CA ASN A 205 -9.37 4.78 -21.39
C ASN A 205 -8.12 5.48 -21.96
N ALA A 206 -7.37 6.20 -21.12
CA ALA A 206 -6.18 6.93 -21.55
C ALA A 206 -5.08 6.02 -22.12
N ILE A 207 -4.99 4.76 -21.67
CA ILE A 207 -4.01 3.79 -22.18
C ILE A 207 -4.56 2.86 -23.27
N GLY A 208 -5.80 3.08 -23.72
CA GLY A 208 -6.43 2.28 -24.78
C GLY A 208 -6.79 0.86 -24.34
N ASP A 209 -7.11 0.65 -23.06
CA ASP A 209 -7.58 -0.64 -22.57
C ASP A 209 -8.93 -1.00 -23.24
N PRO A 210 -9.05 -2.17 -23.88
CA PRO A 210 -10.26 -2.55 -24.61
C PRO A 210 -11.50 -2.71 -23.71
N THR A 211 -11.29 -2.89 -22.40
CA THR A 211 -12.37 -3.09 -21.41
C THR A 211 -12.81 -1.79 -20.74
N ALA A 212 -12.16 -0.64 -21.03
CA ALA A 212 -12.48 0.65 -20.41
C ALA A 212 -13.91 1.14 -20.66
N PHE A 213 -14.55 0.65 -21.73
CA PHE A 213 -15.91 1.03 -22.13
C PHE A 213 -16.91 -0.12 -22.01
N ASP A 214 -16.49 -1.27 -21.47
CA ASP A 214 -17.38 -2.40 -21.31
C ASP A 214 -18.36 -2.15 -20.17
N ARG A 215 -19.50 -1.53 -20.50
CA ARG A 215 -20.60 -1.26 -19.57
C ARG A 215 -21.34 -2.54 -19.13
N THR A 216 -20.95 -3.72 -19.63
CA THR A 216 -21.59 -4.97 -19.23
C THR A 216 -21.17 -5.43 -17.84
N VAL A 217 -20.13 -4.83 -17.23
CA VAL A 217 -19.82 -4.98 -15.81
C VAL A 217 -20.95 -4.35 -14.99
N LYS A 218 -21.92 -5.18 -14.62
CA LYS A 218 -23.06 -4.78 -13.80
C LYS A 218 -22.54 -4.19 -12.49
N SER A 219 -22.99 -2.97 -12.19
CA SER A 219 -22.76 -2.25 -10.93
C SER A 219 -22.92 -3.17 -9.71
N GLU A 220 -22.06 -2.95 -8.72
CA GLU A 220 -21.83 -3.73 -7.49
C GLU A 220 -23.05 -4.49 -6.92
N PRO A 221 -22.84 -5.68 -6.33
CA PRO A 221 -23.87 -6.30 -5.49
C PRO A 221 -24.24 -5.31 -4.38
N LYS A 222 -25.53 -5.02 -4.24
CA LYS A 222 -26.04 -4.19 -3.14
C LYS A 222 -25.55 -4.79 -1.82
N GLU A 223 -24.76 -4.04 -1.06
CA GLU A 223 -24.40 -4.41 0.31
C GLU A 223 -25.70 -4.64 1.10
N SER A 224 -25.88 -5.87 1.57
CA SER A 224 -27.04 -6.33 2.37
C SER A 224 -26.82 -6.09 3.84
#